data_AF-A0A961C6S9-F1
#
_entry.id   AF-A0A961C6S9-F1
#
_cell.length_a   1.000
_cell.length_b   1.000
_cell.length_c   1.000
_cell.angle_alpha   90.00
_cell.angle_beta   90.00
_cell.angle_gamma   90.00
#
_symmetry.space_group_name_H-M   'P 1'
#
loop_
_entity.id
_entity.type
_entity.pdbx_description
1 polymer ?
#
loop_
_entity_poly.entity_id
_entity_poly.type
_entity_poly.pdbx_seq_one_letter_code
_entity_poly.pdbx_strand_id
1 'polypeptide(L)'
;MSDDPVPMGNKVIVAGKSIALRYPVDQAIRHGDYLIVRYAVTAHLGRPGTFQNLEAVRLDGTVKWTAELPTNETGDCYYEVEVDSARALVARSFKSYVCKIDWESGKILESEFVK
;
A
#
# COMPACT_ATOMS: atom_id res chain seq x y z
N MET A 1 -25.17 2.92 0.99
CA MET A 1 -24.06 2.61 0.07
C MET A 1 -22.79 2.80 0.87
N SER A 2 -21.94 1.78 1.03
CA SER A 2 -20.72 1.95 1.82
C SER A 2 -19.75 2.88 1.10
N ASP A 3 -19.09 3.75 1.84
CA ASP A 3 -18.03 4.64 1.37
C ASP A 3 -16.66 3.94 1.33
N ASP A 4 -16.66 2.64 1.63
CA ASP A 4 -15.48 1.78 1.63
C ASP A 4 -14.94 1.58 0.21
N PRO A 5 -13.62 1.63 0.03
CA PRO A 5 -13.00 1.41 -1.26
C PRO A 5 -13.10 -0.06 -1.67
N VAL A 6 -13.48 -0.31 -2.92
CA VAL A 6 -13.56 -1.65 -3.52
C VAL A 6 -12.52 -1.76 -4.65
N PRO A 7 -11.42 -2.51 -4.46
CA PRO A 7 -10.49 -2.83 -5.54
C PRO A 7 -11.14 -3.64 -6.67
N MET A 8 -10.86 -3.28 -7.92
CA MET A 8 -11.34 -3.99 -9.11
C MET A 8 -10.27 -3.98 -10.21
N GLY A 9 -9.31 -4.90 -10.16
CA GLY A 9 -8.17 -4.87 -11.08
C GLY A 9 -7.31 -3.63 -10.81
N ASN A 10 -7.00 -2.83 -11.83
CA ASN A 10 -6.15 -1.63 -11.70
C ASN A 10 -6.94 -0.35 -11.35
N LYS A 11 -8.06 -0.48 -10.65
CA LYS A 11 -8.86 0.67 -10.19
C LYS A 11 -9.48 0.38 -8.83
N VAL A 12 -9.87 1.44 -8.14
CA VAL A 12 -10.62 1.38 -6.89
C VAL A 12 -11.92 2.16 -7.07
N ILE A 13 -13.04 1.55 -6.69
CA ILE A 13 -14.34 2.22 -6.60
C ILE A 13 -14.52 2.74 -5.17
N VAL A 14 -14.70 4.05 -5.00
CA VAL A 14 -14.91 4.69 -3.69
C VAL A 14 -15.87 5.86 -3.84
N ALA A 15 -16.84 6.00 -2.95
CA ALA A 15 -17.84 7.08 -3.00
C ALA A 15 -18.53 7.24 -4.39
N GLY A 16 -18.79 6.11 -5.08
CA GLY A 16 -19.36 6.10 -6.43
C GLY A 16 -18.43 6.58 -7.56
N LYS A 17 -17.17 6.90 -7.26
CA LYS A 17 -16.13 7.28 -8.23
C LYS A 17 -15.21 6.10 -8.52
N SER A 18 -14.71 6.05 -9.75
CA SER A 18 -13.69 5.09 -10.17
C SER A 18 -12.35 5.79 -10.28
N ILE A 19 -11.37 5.35 -9.49
CA ILE A 19 -10.01 5.88 -9.49
C ILE A 19 -9.12 4.86 -10.21
N ALA A 20 -8.55 5.25 -11.35
CA ALA A 20 -7.61 4.42 -12.09
C ALA A 20 -6.20 4.50 -11.48
N LEU A 21 -5.51 3.37 -11.43
CA LEU A 21 -4.21 3.22 -10.77
C LEU A 21 -3.22 2.47 -11.68
N ARG A 22 -1.94 2.56 -11.34
CA ARG A 22 -0.84 2.05 -12.17
C ARG A 22 -0.85 0.52 -12.28
N TYR A 23 -1.19 -0.16 -11.21
CA TYR A 23 -1.14 -1.61 -11.10
C TYR A 23 -2.44 -2.18 -10.53
N PRO A 24 -2.69 -3.49 -10.70
CA PRO A 24 -3.77 -4.17 -10.00
C PRO A 24 -3.67 -3.96 -8.49
N VAL A 25 -4.80 -3.72 -7.84
CA VAL A 25 -4.91 -3.45 -6.40
C VAL A 25 -5.46 -4.67 -5.70
N ASP A 26 -4.75 -5.14 -4.68
CA ASP A 26 -5.25 -6.20 -3.79
C ASP A 26 -6.03 -5.59 -2.62
N GLN A 27 -5.56 -4.45 -2.11
CA GLN A 27 -6.12 -3.83 -0.92
C GLN A 27 -6.17 -2.32 -1.07
N ALA A 28 -7.27 -1.72 -0.62
CA ALA A 28 -7.42 -0.28 -0.51
C ALA A 28 -8.07 0.06 0.84
N ILE A 29 -7.59 1.11 1.49
CA ILE A 29 -8.11 1.62 2.76
C ILE A 29 -8.33 3.11 2.60
N ARG A 30 -9.54 3.60 2.91
CA ARG A 30 -9.85 5.01 2.79
C ARG A 30 -9.41 5.77 4.03
N HIS A 31 -8.74 6.90 3.81
CA HIS A 31 -8.45 7.84 4.86
C HIS A 31 -8.64 9.29 4.39
N GLY A 32 -9.68 9.95 4.89
CA GLY A 32 -10.03 11.32 4.47
C GLY A 32 -10.16 11.42 2.95
N ASP A 33 -9.29 12.22 2.35
CA ASP A 33 -9.25 12.52 0.90
C ASP A 33 -8.22 11.68 0.13
N TYR A 34 -7.67 10.63 0.74
CA TYR A 34 -6.75 9.71 0.10
C TYR A 34 -7.10 8.25 0.39
N LEU A 35 -6.54 7.38 -0.44
CA LEU A 35 -6.57 5.94 -0.32
C LEU A 35 -5.16 5.45 -0.04
N ILE A 36 -5.02 4.56 0.94
CA ILE A 36 -3.83 3.72 1.07
C ILE A 36 -4.06 2.49 0.21
N VAL A 37 -3.19 2.26 -0.76
CA VAL A 37 -3.35 1.24 -1.81
C VAL A 37 -2.16 0.29 -1.74
N ARG A 38 -2.43 -1.01 -1.59
CA ARG A 38 -1.46 -2.07 -1.80
C ARG A 38 -1.70 -2.74 -3.15
N TYR A 39 -0.73 -2.62 -4.04
CA TYR A 39 -0.77 -3.30 -5.33
C TYR A 39 -0.49 -4.80 -5.19
N ALA A 40 -1.07 -5.55 -6.12
CA ALA A 40 -0.86 -6.97 -6.26
C ALA A 40 0.63 -7.27 -6.41
N VAL A 41 1.13 -8.20 -5.60
CA VAL A 41 2.54 -8.62 -5.61
C VAL A 41 2.93 -9.19 -6.98
N THR A 42 1.94 -9.73 -7.70
CA THR A 42 2.09 -10.26 -9.06
C THR A 42 2.40 -9.18 -10.11
N ALA A 43 2.10 -7.91 -9.84
CA ALA A 43 2.33 -6.80 -10.77
C ALA A 43 3.81 -6.55 -11.06
N HIS A 44 4.71 -7.07 -10.23
CA HIS A 44 6.16 -6.93 -10.38
C HIS A 44 6.88 -8.26 -10.59
N LEU A 45 6.14 -9.35 -10.84
CA LEU A 45 6.75 -10.64 -11.17
C LEU A 45 7.60 -10.51 -12.45
N GLY A 46 8.81 -11.08 -12.40
CA GLY A 46 9.75 -11.09 -13.51
C GLY A 46 10.50 -9.77 -13.74
N ARG A 47 10.37 -8.78 -12.85
CA ARG A 47 11.15 -7.53 -12.91
C ARG A 47 12.27 -7.54 -11.86
N PRO A 48 13.50 -7.15 -12.23
CA PRO A 48 14.60 -7.03 -11.27
C PRO A 48 14.37 -5.83 -10.34
N GLY A 49 14.74 -5.98 -9.06
CA GLY A 49 14.70 -4.91 -8.06
C GLY A 49 13.71 -5.13 -6.91
N THR A 50 13.48 -4.06 -6.15
CA THR A 50 12.44 -3.96 -5.11
C THR A 50 11.13 -3.45 -5.71
N PHE A 51 10.00 -3.80 -5.09
CA PHE A 51 8.70 -3.26 -5.49
C PHE A 51 8.02 -2.56 -4.32
N GLN A 52 8.14 -1.23 -4.29
CA GLN A 52 7.42 -0.39 -3.34
C GLN A 52 5.93 -0.33 -3.71
N ASN A 53 5.19 -1.36 -3.30
CA ASN A 53 3.84 -1.64 -3.75
C ASN A 53 2.75 -1.02 -2.87
N LEU A 54 3.11 -0.15 -1.93
CA LEU A 54 2.20 0.53 -1.03
C LEU A 54 2.28 2.05 -1.28
N GLU A 55 1.16 2.67 -1.62
CA GLU A 55 1.08 4.08 -1.95
C GLU A 55 -0.10 4.75 -1.24
N ALA A 56 0.03 6.04 -0.93
CA ALA A 56 -1.12 6.89 -0.71
C ALA A 56 -1.48 7.61 -2.01
N VAL A 57 -2.75 7.56 -2.38
CA VAL A 57 -3.26 8.14 -3.63
C VAL A 57 -4.45 9.05 -3.30
N ARG A 58 -4.47 10.27 -3.83
CA ARG A 58 -5.62 11.17 -3.71
C ARG A 58 -6.82 10.62 -4.49
N LEU A 59 -8.02 11.12 -4.21
CA LEU A 59 -9.24 10.71 -4.92
C LEU A 59 -9.27 11.06 -6.42
N ASP A 60 -8.30 11.83 -6.92
CA ASP A 60 -8.09 12.11 -8.34
C ASP A 60 -7.10 11.13 -9.02
N GLY A 61 -6.54 10.17 -8.27
CA GLY A 61 -5.56 9.20 -8.76
C GLY A 61 -4.10 9.68 -8.67
N THR A 62 -3.83 10.88 -8.15
CA THR A 62 -2.46 11.37 -7.97
C THR A 62 -1.80 10.71 -6.76
N VAL A 63 -0.57 10.20 -6.95
CA VAL A 63 0.22 9.63 -5.85
C VAL A 63 0.69 10.75 -4.92
N LYS A 64 0.36 10.64 -3.63
CA LYS A 64 0.84 11.51 -2.57
C LYS A 64 2.22 11.08 -2.10
N TRP A 65 2.38 9.79 -1.83
CA TRP A 65 3.66 9.17 -1.46
C TRP A 65 3.66 7.68 -1.81
N THR A 66 4.86 7.12 -1.87
CA THR A 66 5.13 5.68 -2.01
C THR A 66 5.91 5.23 -0.77
N ALA A 67 5.47 4.15 -0.12
CA ALA A 67 6.07 3.71 1.14
C ALA A 67 7.52 3.26 0.96
N GLU A 68 8.35 3.53 1.96
CA GLU A 68 9.67 2.91 2.07
C GLU A 68 9.56 1.39 2.20
N LEU A 69 10.62 0.66 1.90
CA LEU A 69 10.74 -0.77 2.21
C LEU A 69 11.78 -0.96 3.32
N PRO A 70 11.64 -1.99 4.16
CA PRO A 70 12.60 -2.26 5.23
C PRO A 70 13.97 -2.70 4.69
N THR A 71 14.01 -3.19 3.45
CA THR A 71 15.23 -3.64 2.80
C THR A 71 15.34 -3.14 1.36
N ASN A 72 16.56 -3.17 0.83
CA ASN A 72 16.83 -3.00 -0.60
C ASN A 72 16.99 -4.34 -1.33
N GLU A 73 16.60 -5.45 -0.69
CA GLU A 73 16.77 -6.78 -1.27
C GLU A 73 15.80 -7.00 -2.44
N THR A 74 16.29 -7.62 -3.51
CA THR A 74 15.43 -7.97 -4.65
C THR A 74 14.26 -8.84 -4.21
N GLY A 75 13.08 -8.52 -4.75
CA GLY A 75 11.83 -9.20 -4.45
C GLY A 75 11.13 -8.75 -3.15
N ASP A 76 11.68 -7.76 -2.43
CA ASP A 76 10.97 -7.20 -1.28
C ASP A 76 9.78 -6.35 -1.71
N CYS A 77 8.66 -6.55 -1.01
CA CYS A 77 7.40 -5.82 -1.14
C CYS A 77 6.49 -6.17 0.05
N TYR A 78 5.40 -5.42 0.23
CA TYR A 78 4.40 -5.69 1.25
C TYR A 78 3.33 -6.68 0.75
N TYR A 79 2.99 -7.69 1.55
CA TYR A 79 1.91 -8.64 1.21
C TYR A 79 0.64 -8.43 2.04
N GLU A 80 0.73 -7.69 3.14
CA GLU A 80 -0.38 -7.41 4.04
C GLU A 80 -0.19 -6.02 4.66
N VAL A 81 -1.30 -5.26 4.76
CA VAL A 81 -1.33 -3.95 5.40
C VAL A 81 -2.58 -3.87 6.26
N GLU A 82 -2.43 -3.39 7.49
CA GLU A 82 -3.51 -3.16 8.44
C GLU A 82 -3.37 -1.74 9.00
N VAL A 83 -4.48 -1.18 9.50
CA VAL A 83 -4.43 0.07 10.28
C VAL A 83 -4.52 -0.31 11.74
N ASP A 84 -3.57 0.17 12.55
CA ASP A 84 -3.64 -0.04 14.00
C ASP A 84 -4.59 0.95 14.69
N SER A 85 -4.79 0.76 15.99
CA SER A 85 -5.64 1.64 16.80
C SER A 85 -5.12 3.08 16.94
N ALA A 86 -3.82 3.31 16.67
CA ALA A 86 -3.17 4.61 16.68
C ALA A 86 -3.13 5.28 15.30
N ARG A 87 -3.79 4.69 14.28
CA ARG A 87 -3.81 5.17 12.89
C ARG A 87 -2.47 5.09 12.17
N ALA A 88 -1.54 4.25 12.65
CA ALA A 88 -0.37 3.87 11.88
C ALA A 88 -0.71 2.70 10.96
N LEU A 89 0.03 2.58 9.86
CA LEU A 89 -0.05 1.42 8.99
C LEU A 89 0.89 0.34 9.51
N VAL A 90 0.39 -0.87 9.72
CA VAL A 90 1.20 -2.05 10.03
C VAL A 90 1.30 -2.88 8.76
N ALA A 91 2.49 -2.94 8.18
CA ALA A 91 2.73 -3.62 6.91
C ALA A 91 3.71 -4.78 7.07
N ARG A 92 3.38 -5.93 6.48
CA ARG A 92 4.24 -7.13 6.51
C ARG A 92 4.91 -7.33 5.16
N SER A 93 6.23 -7.50 5.18
CA SER A 93 7.07 -7.61 3.99
C SER A 93 7.49 -9.05 3.68
N PHE A 94 7.74 -9.36 2.41
CA PHE A 94 8.26 -10.67 1.99
C PHE A 94 9.60 -11.03 2.61
N LYS A 95 10.36 -10.05 3.12
CA LYS A 95 11.62 -10.25 3.82
C LYS A 95 11.46 -10.45 5.33
N SER A 96 10.27 -10.83 5.79
CA SER A 96 9.98 -11.17 7.18
C SER A 96 10.15 -9.99 8.15
N TYR A 97 9.89 -8.77 7.68
CA TYR A 97 9.75 -7.59 8.56
C TYR A 97 8.29 -7.20 8.75
N VAL A 98 7.97 -6.77 9.96
CA VAL A 98 6.77 -5.98 10.29
C VAL A 98 7.18 -4.53 10.42
N CYS A 99 6.55 -3.65 9.64
CA CYS A 99 6.85 -2.22 9.61
C CYS A 99 5.65 -1.44 10.14
N LYS A 100 5.90 -0.52 11.08
CA LYS A 100 4.99 0.59 11.33
C LYS A 100 5.34 1.73 10.40
N ILE A 101 4.40 2.14 9.57
CA ILE A 101 4.57 3.15 8.54
C ILE A 101 3.69 4.33 8.89
N ASP A 102 4.29 5.52 8.82
CA ASP A 102 3.59 6.77 8.93
C ASP A 102 2.67 6.95 7.72
N TRP A 103 1.37 7.04 7.98
CA TRP A 103 0.35 7.15 6.93
C TRP A 103 0.34 8.50 6.18
N GLU A 104 1.01 9.55 6.69
CA GLU A 104 1.06 10.87 6.05
C GLU A 104 2.17 10.96 5.02
N SER A 105 3.27 10.24 5.28
CA SER A 105 4.53 10.36 4.54
C SER A 105 4.99 9.08 3.87
N GLY A 106 4.49 7.91 4.29
CA GLY A 106 4.96 6.61 3.81
C GLY A 106 6.30 6.18 4.40
N LYS A 107 6.84 6.90 5.38
CA LYS A 107 8.11 6.57 6.03
C LYS A 107 7.95 5.45 7.05
N ILE A 108 8.96 4.60 7.17
CA ILE A 108 9.02 3.60 8.22
C ILE A 108 9.36 4.30 9.54
N LEU A 109 8.46 4.21 10.51
CA LEU A 109 8.67 4.68 11.88
C LEU A 109 9.45 3.65 12.69
N GLU A 110 9.05 2.39 12.57
CA GLU A 110 9.65 1.25 13.26
C GLU A 110 9.62 0.03 12.33
N SER A 111 10.64 -0.83 12.41
CA SER A 111 10.66 -2.12 11.72
C SER A 111 11.26 -3.19 12.62
N GLU A 112 10.63 -4.35 12.64
CA GLU A 112 11.07 -5.53 13.40
C GLU A 112 11.17 -6.74 12.46
N PHE A 113 12.25 -7.50 12.58
CA PHE A 113 12.42 -8.78 11.89
C PHE A 113 11.79 -9.91 12.72
N VAL A 114 10.86 -10.68 12.13
CA VAL A 114 9.95 -11.58 12.88
C VAL A 114 10.07 -13.07 12.49
N LYS A 115 11.23 -13.50 11.99
CA LYS A 115 11.44 -14.86 11.47
C LYS A 115 11.25 -15.98 12.50
#